data_AF-A0A962EI33-F1
#
_entry.id   AF-A0A962EI33-F1
#
_cell.length_a   1.000
_cell.length_b   1.000
_cell.length_c   1.000
_cell.angle_alpha   90.00
_cell.angle_beta   90.00
_cell.angle_gamma   90.00
#
_symmetry.space_group_name_H-M   'P 1'
#
loop_
_entity.id
_entity.type
_entity.pdbx_description
1 polymer ?
#
loop_
_entity_poly.entity_id
_entity_poly.type
_entity_poly.pdbx_seq_one_letter_code
_entity_poly.pdbx_strand_id
1 'polypeptide(L)'
;MPARPRLPLSALLLPLLLVALIYAPGFWAYWLGDDLTNLHHYFRWAEEGRLWSDTFARFFQGISVEGSAYRPLSILSLSANYAVAGSHYGGWYAANYLVHLGNTLLVALLVLRLAAHLR
;
A
#
# COMPACT_ATOMS: atom_id res chain seq x y z
N MET A 1 19.60 -12.18 36.91
CA MET A 1 18.73 -12.00 35.73
C MET A 1 19.52 -12.40 34.50
N PRO A 2 19.09 -13.39 33.69
CA PRO A 2 19.75 -13.66 32.42
C PRO A 2 19.61 -12.44 31.50
N ALA A 3 20.71 -12.04 30.85
CA ALA A 3 20.71 -10.94 29.91
C ALA A 3 19.81 -11.28 28.72
N ARG A 4 18.85 -10.41 28.40
CA ARG A 4 18.04 -10.58 27.19
C ARG A 4 18.97 -10.57 25.97
N PRO A 5 18.93 -11.58 25.09
CA PRO A 5 19.76 -11.59 23.89
C PRO A 5 19.46 -10.35 23.06
N ARG A 6 20.50 -9.56 22.76
CA ARG A 6 20.36 -8.39 21.88
C ARG A 6 20.17 -8.90 20.45
N LEU A 7 18.98 -8.70 19.91
CA LEU A 7 18.73 -8.97 18.50
C LEU A 7 19.56 -7.99 17.66
N PRO A 8 20.26 -8.45 16.62
CA PRO A 8 21.13 -7.60 15.84
C PRO A 8 20.29 -6.60 15.03
N LEU A 9 20.66 -5.32 15.09
CA LEU A 9 19.99 -4.24 14.34
C LEU A 9 19.96 -4.53 12.83
N SER A 10 20.94 -5.26 12.31
CA SER A 10 20.98 -5.70 10.91
C SER A 10 19.78 -6.57 10.51
N ALA A 11 19.22 -7.36 11.43
CA ALA A 11 18.03 -8.16 11.14
C ALA A 11 16.76 -7.31 10.91
N LEU A 12 16.78 -6.06 11.37
CA LEU A 12 15.74 -5.06 11.08
C LEU A 12 16.09 -4.25 9.82
N LEU A 13 17.30 -3.71 9.76
CA LEU A 13 17.68 -2.72 8.74
C LEU A 13 17.94 -3.33 7.37
N LEU A 14 18.51 -4.53 7.29
CA LEU A 14 18.84 -5.15 6.01
C LEU A 14 17.60 -5.38 5.13
N PRO A 15 16.50 -6.02 5.61
CA PRO A 15 15.32 -6.21 4.76
C PRO A 15 14.67 -4.89 4.35
N LEU A 16 14.66 -3.87 5.22
CA LEU A 16 14.16 -2.54 4.88
C LEU A 16 14.99 -1.88 3.79
N LEU A 17 16.32 -1.94 3.90
CA LEU A 17 17.23 -1.42 2.89
C LEU A 17 17.04 -2.13 1.56
N LEU A 18 16.91 -3.47 1.56
CA LEU A 18 16.67 -4.23 0.34
C LEU A 18 15.37 -3.84 -0.34
N VAL A 19 14.27 -3.73 0.41
CA VAL A 19 12.99 -3.30 -0.14
C VAL A 19 13.05 -1.88 -0.67
N ALA A 20 13.69 -0.97 0.07
CA ALA A 20 13.91 0.41 -0.39
C ALA A 20 14.65 0.46 -1.72
N LEU A 21 15.79 -0.24 -1.83
CA LEU A 21 16.63 -0.24 -3.03
C LEU A 21 15.96 -0.92 -4.22
N ILE A 22 15.25 -2.04 -4.00
CA ILE A 22 14.58 -2.79 -5.07
C ILE A 22 13.42 -1.97 -5.66
N TYR A 23 12.68 -1.24 -4.83
CA TYR A 23 11.55 -0.44 -5.29
C TYR A 23 11.95 0.98 -5.72
N ALA A 24 13.10 1.51 -5.32
CA ALA A 24 13.51 2.87 -5.68
C ALA A 24 13.44 3.18 -7.20
N PRO A 25 13.85 2.28 -8.13
CA PRO A 25 13.76 2.55 -9.56
C PRO A 25 12.33 2.81 -10.06
N GLY A 26 11.30 2.32 -9.36
CA GLY A 26 9.91 2.51 -9.77
C GLY A 26 9.44 3.97 -9.71
N PHE A 27 10.16 4.88 -9.04
CA PHE A 27 9.84 6.32 -9.11
C PHE A 27 10.07 6.93 -10.51
N TRP A 28 10.81 6.25 -11.39
CA TRP A 28 11.04 6.65 -12.79
C TRP A 28 10.13 5.93 -13.79
N ALA A 29 9.17 5.13 -13.30
CA ALA A 29 8.19 4.47 -14.15
C ALA A 29 6.99 5.39 -14.46
N TYR A 30 5.98 4.80 -15.08
CA TYR A 30 4.76 5.46 -15.55
C TYR A 30 3.58 4.48 -15.47
N TRP A 31 2.38 4.98 -15.71
CA TRP A 31 1.14 4.19 -15.70
C TRP A 31 1.15 3.09 -16.77
N LEU A 32 0.78 1.87 -16.40
CA LEU A 32 0.75 0.72 -17.31
C LEU A 32 -0.61 0.01 -17.29
N GLY A 33 -1.12 -0.32 -18.47
CA GLY A 33 -2.27 -1.22 -18.62
C GLY A 33 -3.51 -0.77 -17.83
N ASP A 34 -3.94 -1.62 -16.90
CA ASP A 34 -5.14 -1.42 -16.07
C ASP A 34 -4.99 -0.32 -15.00
N ASP A 35 -3.78 0.20 -14.76
CA ASP A 35 -3.57 1.41 -13.97
C ASP A 35 -4.41 2.58 -14.50
N LEU A 36 -4.46 2.73 -15.83
CA LEU A 36 -5.19 3.81 -16.49
C LEU A 36 -6.70 3.67 -16.31
N THR A 37 -7.22 2.44 -16.25
CA THR A 37 -8.63 2.18 -15.96
C THR A 37 -8.98 2.64 -14.55
N ASN A 38 -8.14 2.28 -13.57
CA ASN A 38 -8.30 2.75 -12.20
C ASN A 38 -8.21 4.27 -12.12
N LEU A 39 -7.16 4.87 -12.68
CA LEU A 39 -6.96 6.32 -12.69
C LEU A 39 -8.16 7.05 -13.32
N HIS A 40 -8.64 6.58 -14.47
CA HIS A 40 -9.79 7.17 -15.16
C HIS A 40 -11.06 7.13 -14.30
N HIS A 41 -11.31 6.02 -13.60
CA HIS A 41 -12.47 5.91 -12.71
C HIS A 41 -12.48 6.98 -11.62
N TYR A 42 -11.38 7.11 -10.87
CA TYR A 42 -11.31 8.08 -9.77
C TYR A 42 -11.22 9.53 -10.28
N PHE A 43 -10.59 9.75 -11.43
CA PHE A 43 -10.61 11.04 -12.13
C PHE A 43 -12.05 11.47 -12.42
N ARG A 44 -12.86 10.60 -13.04
CA ARG A 44 -14.26 10.91 -13.36
C ARG A 44 -15.08 11.23 -12.12
N TRP A 45 -14.94 10.43 -11.06
CA TRP A 45 -15.66 10.71 -9.81
C TRP A 45 -15.25 12.02 -9.18
N ALA A 46 -13.96 12.37 -9.23
CA ALA A 46 -13.49 13.65 -8.69
C ALA A 46 -14.00 14.85 -9.50
N GLU A 47 -13.93 14.80 -10.83
CA GLU A 47 -14.43 15.86 -11.72
C GLU A 47 -15.95 16.12 -11.54
N GLU A 48 -16.69 15.07 -11.21
CA GLU A 48 -18.14 15.16 -10.97
C GLU A 48 -18.49 15.53 -9.51
N GLY A 49 -17.49 15.75 -8.64
CA GLY A 49 -17.70 16.04 -7.22
C GLY A 49 -18.21 14.85 -6.40
N ARG A 50 -18.06 13.63 -6.92
CA ARG A 50 -18.61 12.37 -6.38
C ARG A 50 -17.57 11.42 -5.78
N LEU A 51 -16.29 11.80 -5.75
CA LEU A 51 -15.19 10.92 -5.31
C LEU A 51 -15.57 10.16 -4.03
N TRP A 52 -15.82 10.87 -2.93
CA TRP A 52 -16.08 10.22 -1.65
C TRP A 52 -17.46 9.59 -1.54
N SER A 53 -18.50 10.19 -2.13
CA SER A 53 -19.84 9.59 -2.11
C SER A 53 -19.85 8.22 -2.77
N ASP A 54 -19.21 8.11 -3.94
CA ASP A 54 -19.15 6.87 -4.71
C ASP A 54 -18.15 5.90 -4.09
N THR A 55 -17.02 6.36 -3.55
CA THR A 55 -16.10 5.53 -2.75
C THR A 55 -16.82 4.83 -1.61
N PHE A 56 -17.58 5.56 -0.78
CA PHE A 56 -18.28 4.97 0.36
C PHE A 56 -19.48 4.12 -0.08
N ALA A 57 -20.22 4.53 -1.11
CA ALA A 57 -21.29 3.71 -1.66
C ALA A 57 -20.77 2.34 -2.11
N ARG A 58 -19.61 2.30 -2.80
CA ARG A 58 -18.95 1.05 -3.18
C ARG A 58 -18.34 0.33 -1.98
N PHE A 59 -17.73 1.04 -1.04
CA PHE A 59 -17.11 0.44 0.15
C PHE A 59 -18.10 -0.34 1.02
N PHE A 60 -19.36 0.08 1.05
CA PHE A 60 -20.42 -0.61 1.79
C PHE A 60 -21.34 -1.46 0.89
N GLN A 61 -21.13 -1.45 -0.42
CA GLN A 61 -21.86 -2.30 -1.34
C GLN A 61 -21.52 -3.78 -1.06
N GLY A 62 -22.51 -4.62 -0.78
CA GLY A 62 -22.30 -6.07 -0.70
C GLY A 62 -21.75 -6.64 -2.01
N ILE A 63 -21.14 -7.83 -1.96
CA ILE A 63 -20.62 -8.52 -3.15
C ILE A 63 -21.77 -8.71 -4.16
N SER A 64 -21.69 -8.05 -5.32
CA SER A 64 -22.67 -8.24 -6.39
C SER A 64 -22.33 -9.49 -7.20
N VAL A 65 -23.35 -10.14 -7.74
CA VAL A 65 -23.22 -11.37 -8.54
C VAL A 65 -22.47 -11.10 -9.86
N GLU A 66 -22.47 -9.86 -10.35
CA GLU A 66 -21.78 -9.49 -11.60
C GLU A 66 -20.28 -9.12 -11.45
N GLY A 67 -19.72 -9.06 -10.24
CA GLY A 67 -18.38 -8.50 -10.01
C GLY A 67 -17.39 -9.48 -9.36
N SER A 68 -16.53 -10.12 -10.14
CA SER A 68 -15.53 -11.10 -9.67
C SER A 68 -14.35 -10.51 -8.86
N ALA A 69 -14.37 -9.23 -8.46
CA ALA A 69 -13.29 -8.62 -7.69
C ALA A 69 -13.74 -7.45 -6.81
N TYR A 70 -14.73 -7.67 -5.93
CA TYR A 70 -15.07 -6.69 -4.90
C TYR A 70 -13.90 -6.50 -3.91
N ARG A 71 -13.27 -5.31 -3.90
CA ARG A 71 -12.11 -4.98 -3.06
C ARG A 71 -12.29 -3.61 -2.39
N PRO A 72 -13.11 -3.50 -1.33
CA PRO A 72 -13.49 -2.21 -0.74
C PRO A 72 -12.27 -1.42 -0.23
N LEU A 73 -11.30 -2.10 0.39
CA LEU A 73 -10.06 -1.47 0.83
C LEU A 73 -9.22 -0.94 -0.35
N SER A 74 -9.21 -1.63 -1.49
CA SER A 74 -8.55 -1.12 -2.70
C SER A 74 -9.25 0.12 -3.23
N ILE A 75 -10.59 0.12 -3.28
CA ILE A 75 -11.37 1.29 -3.73
C ILE A 75 -11.08 2.50 -2.84
N LEU A 76 -11.12 2.32 -1.52
CA LEU A 76 -10.80 3.37 -0.55
C LEU A 76 -9.36 3.88 -0.72
N SER A 77 -8.39 2.98 -0.83
CA SER A 77 -6.97 3.31 -0.99
C SER A 77 -6.70 4.09 -2.28
N LEU A 78 -7.26 3.66 -3.41
CA LEU A 78 -7.07 4.32 -4.70
C LEU A 78 -7.78 5.68 -4.75
N SER A 79 -8.94 5.81 -4.10
CA SER A 79 -9.63 7.10 -3.94
C SER A 79 -8.80 8.08 -3.10
N ALA A 80 -8.18 7.61 -2.02
CA ALA A 80 -7.28 8.40 -1.20
C ALA A 80 -6.01 8.80 -1.95
N ASN A 81 -5.43 7.90 -2.74
CA ASN A 81 -4.29 8.22 -3.61
C ASN A 81 -4.65 9.34 -4.60
N TYR A 82 -5.82 9.25 -5.25
CA TYR A 82 -6.29 10.31 -6.15
C TYR A 82 -6.51 11.63 -5.40
N ALA A 83 -7.13 11.60 -4.22
CA ALA A 83 -7.38 12.82 -3.44
C ALA A 83 -6.09 13.55 -3.01
N VAL A 84 -5.01 12.81 -2.76
CA VAL A 84 -3.73 13.38 -2.31
C VAL A 84 -2.81 13.75 -3.48
N ALA A 85 -2.72 12.90 -4.50
CA ALA A 85 -1.73 13.01 -5.57
C ALA A 85 -2.33 13.29 -6.95
N GLY A 86 -3.65 13.37 -7.08
CA GLY A 86 -4.33 13.52 -8.37
C GLY A 86 -3.94 12.40 -9.34
N SER A 87 -3.57 12.78 -10.56
CA SER A 87 -3.07 11.86 -11.60
C SER A 87 -1.56 11.67 -11.62
N HIS A 88 -0.83 12.23 -10.65
CA HIS A 88 0.62 12.11 -10.59
C HIS A 88 1.05 10.70 -10.16
N TYR A 89 1.63 9.94 -11.10
CA TYR A 89 2.15 8.58 -10.88
C TYR A 89 3.04 8.47 -9.64
N GLY A 90 4.00 9.38 -9.50
CA GLY A 90 4.98 9.34 -8.41
C GLY A 90 4.33 9.39 -7.01
N GLY A 91 3.20 10.07 -6.85
CA GLY A 91 2.48 10.12 -5.58
C GLY A 91 1.79 8.80 -5.23
N TRP A 92 1.18 8.13 -6.22
CA TRP A 92 0.59 6.81 -6.03
C TRP A 92 1.66 5.75 -5.78
N TYR A 93 2.78 5.86 -6.50
CA TYR A 93 3.93 4.99 -6.28
C TYR A 93 4.53 5.19 -4.89
N ALA A 94 4.64 6.44 -4.41
CA ALA A 94 5.11 6.74 -3.05
C ALA A 94 4.23 6.08 -1.98
N ALA A 95 2.91 6.12 -2.14
CA ALA A 95 1.99 5.44 -1.22
C ALA A 95 2.25 3.92 -1.20
N ASN A 96 2.37 3.29 -2.37
CA ASN A 96 2.68 1.86 -2.46
C ASN A 96 4.06 1.52 -1.86
N TYR A 97 5.07 2.35 -2.15
CA TYR A 97 6.43 2.23 -1.61
C TYR A 97 6.44 2.26 -0.07
N LEU A 98 5.69 3.19 0.53
CA LEU A 98 5.54 3.27 1.99
C LEU A 98 4.82 2.07 2.58
N VAL A 99 3.79 1.55 1.90
CA VAL A 99 3.10 0.31 2.32
C VAL A 99 4.07 -0.88 2.33
N HIS A 100 4.91 -1.01 1.30
CA HIS A 100 5.93 -2.06 1.26
C HIS A 100 6.94 -1.91 2.41
N LEU A 101 7.49 -0.72 2.65
CA LEU A 101 8.42 -0.49 3.76
C LEU A 101 7.76 -0.75 5.13
N GLY A 102 6.53 -0.27 5.33
CA GLY A 102 5.77 -0.50 6.55
C GLY A 102 5.52 -1.98 6.81
N ASN A 103 5.08 -2.73 5.80
CA ASN A 103 4.89 -4.17 5.90
C ASN A 103 6.20 -4.91 6.21
N THR A 104 7.30 -4.55 5.55
CA THR A 104 8.62 -5.12 5.85
C THR A 104 9.06 -4.85 7.28
N LEU A 105 8.85 -3.62 7.78
CA LEU A 105 9.14 -3.27 9.17
C LEU A 105 8.33 -4.14 10.13
N LEU A 106 7.01 -4.24 9.92
CA LEU A 106 6.11 -5.01 10.78
C LEU A 106 6.48 -6.50 10.79
N VAL A 107 6.78 -7.09 9.64
CA VAL A 107 7.22 -8.49 9.53
C VAL A 107 8.56 -8.69 10.24
N ALA A 108 9.53 -7.80 10.04
CA ALA A 108 10.82 -7.88 10.73
C ALA A 108 10.62 -7.82 12.25
N LEU A 109 9.82 -6.88 12.76
CA LEU A 109 9.49 -6.78 14.19
C LEU A 109 8.80 -8.04 14.72
N LEU A 110 7.88 -8.64 13.95
CA LEU A 110 7.21 -9.88 14.31
C LEU A 110 8.21 -11.04 14.41
N VAL A 111 9.08 -11.21 13.42
CA VAL A 111 10.12 -12.26 13.42
C VAL A 111 11.06 -12.10 14.62
N LEU A 112 11.48 -10.86 14.89
CA LEU A 112 12.33 -10.54 16.04
C LEU A 112 11.64 -10.89 17.37
N ARG A 113 10.34 -10.58 17.49
CA ARG A 113 9.54 -10.94 18.67
C ARG A 113 9.44 -12.46 18.83
N LEU A 114 9.15 -13.19 17.76
CA LEU A 114 9.04 -14.66 17.81
C LEU A 114 10.39 -15.32 18.13
N ALA A 115 11.49 -14.85 17.53
CA ALA A 115 12.83 -15.35 17.80
C ALA A 115 13.27 -15.13 19.26
N ALA A 116 12.78 -14.07 19.91
CA ALA A 116 13.01 -13.84 21.33
C ALA A 116 12.20 -14.77 22.25
N HIS A 117 11.07 -15.32 21.78
CA HIS A 117 10.25 -16.27 22.53
C HIS A 117 10.68 -17.74 22.37
N LEU A 118 11.39 -18.06 21.28
CA LEU A 118 11.92 -19.40 21.00
C LEU A 118 13.29 -19.68 21.66
N ARG A 119 13.86 -18.70 22.36
CA ARG A 119 15.14 -18.78 23.08
C ARG A 119 14.88 -18.74 24.58
#